data_AF-A0A674MTX9-F1
#
_entry.id   AF-A0A674MTX9-F1
#
_cell.length_a   1.000
_cell.length_b   1.000
_cell.length_c   1.000
_cell.angle_alpha   90.00
_cell.angle_beta   90.00
_cell.angle_gamma   90.00
#
_symmetry.space_group_name_H-M   'P 1'
#
loop_
_entity.id
_entity.type
_entity.pdbx_description
1 polymer ?
#
loop_
_entity_poly.entity_id
_entity_poly.type
_entity_poly.pdbx_seq_one_letter_code
_entity_poly.pdbx_strand_id
1 'polypeptide(L)'
;VQVMQDVWNLCVFFKMATKLGLTVLDRGSLSAARELEDFPLRLFPEWRLPLLVAACLMGFFYFYLLIRDVIYAYVETGQDISYRIMISLANKVFPIVSLVMLSLCYLPGCIAAFLQLYRGTKYKRFPNWLDRWMLCRKQMGLVALGLALLHAIYTFIIPIRYNNKTTPFYFDNKEAWGTDSFYVLGILGFFLYLLLGLTSLPSVGGSLSWREFSFVQVGSTLIEFLL
;
A
#
# COMPACT_ATOMS: atom_id res chain seq x y z
N VAL A 1 -10.24 -39.18 29.89
CA VAL A 1 -9.57 -38.71 31.13
C VAL A 1 -8.48 -37.68 30.81
N GLN A 2 -7.45 -38.01 30.02
CA GLN A 2 -6.37 -37.08 29.65
C GLN A 2 -6.86 -35.75 29.04
N VAL A 3 -7.74 -35.81 28.03
CA VAL A 3 -8.28 -34.60 27.35
C VAL A 3 -9.05 -33.70 28.32
N MET A 4 -9.80 -34.27 29.27
CA MET A 4 -10.50 -33.48 30.29
C MET A 4 -9.51 -32.81 31.25
N GLN A 5 -8.41 -33.47 31.58
CA GLN A 5 -7.36 -32.90 32.43
C GLN A 5 -6.66 -31.73 31.72
N ASP A 6 -6.37 -31.86 30.44
CA ASP A 6 -5.71 -30.81 29.65
C ASP A 6 -6.60 -29.56 29.50
N VAL A 7 -7.89 -29.75 29.24
CA VAL A 7 -8.88 -28.65 29.19
C VAL A 7 -9.01 -27.97 30.55
N TRP A 8 -9.02 -28.76 31.64
CA TRP A 8 -9.09 -28.20 32.99
C TRP A 8 -7.85 -27.37 33.33
N ASN A 9 -6.66 -27.86 32.99
CA ASN A 9 -5.39 -27.15 33.17
C ASN A 9 -5.37 -25.82 32.37
N LEU A 10 -5.86 -25.83 31.13
CA LEU A 10 -5.97 -24.62 30.30
C LEU A 10 -6.90 -23.57 30.93
N CYS A 11 -8.08 -23.99 31.40
CA CYS A 11 -9.04 -23.10 32.08
C CYS A 11 -8.46 -22.49 33.37
N VAL A 12 -7.69 -23.26 34.15
CA VAL A 12 -7.01 -22.76 35.35
C VAL A 12 -5.98 -21.70 34.99
N PHE A 13 -5.16 -21.95 33.96
CA PHE A 13 -4.17 -20.99 33.47
C PHE A 13 -4.83 -19.70 32.97
N PHE A 14 -5.93 -19.80 32.22
CA PHE A 14 -6.68 -18.65 31.73
C PHE A 14 -7.17 -17.78 32.89
N LYS A 15 -7.73 -18.40 33.93
CA LYS A 15 -8.22 -17.70 35.11
C LYS A 15 -7.10 -16.98 35.87
N MET A 16 -5.90 -17.57 35.93
CA MET A 16 -4.73 -16.92 36.53
C MET A 16 -4.25 -15.72 35.70
N ALA A 17 -4.10 -15.89 34.39
CA ALA A 17 -3.64 -14.82 33.51
C ALA A 17 -4.62 -13.63 33.47
N THR A 18 -5.93 -13.88 33.43
CA THR A 18 -6.94 -12.81 33.51
C THR A 18 -6.90 -12.08 34.86
N LYS A 19 -6.64 -12.79 35.97
CA LYS A 19 -6.47 -12.16 37.29
C LYS A 19 -5.22 -11.27 37.38
N LEU A 20 -4.21 -11.55 36.56
CA LEU A 20 -3.02 -10.70 36.40
C LEU A 20 -3.27 -9.50 35.46
N GLY A 21 -4.50 -9.33 34.95
CA GLY A 21 -4.86 -8.26 34.02
C GLY A 21 -4.42 -8.53 32.58
N LEU A 22 -3.97 -9.74 32.26
CA LEU A 22 -3.56 -10.12 30.90
C LEU A 22 -4.76 -10.57 30.08
N THR A 23 -4.79 -10.21 28.80
CA THR A 23 -5.75 -10.74 27.84
C THR A 23 -5.27 -12.12 27.38
N VAL A 24 -6.11 -13.13 27.56
CA VAL A 24 -5.80 -14.51 27.20
C VAL A 24 -6.43 -14.84 25.86
N LEU A 25 -5.63 -15.35 24.92
CA LEU A 25 -6.07 -15.77 23.60
C LEU A 25 -5.77 -17.25 23.42
N ASP A 26 -6.81 -18.07 23.22
CA ASP A 26 -6.65 -19.48 22.91
C ASP A 26 -6.18 -19.67 21.45
N ARG A 27 -5.10 -20.42 21.26
CA ARG A 27 -4.53 -20.78 19.95
C ARG A 27 -4.74 -22.26 19.60
N GLY A 28 -5.51 -22.99 20.40
CA GLY A 28 -5.84 -24.39 20.16
C GLY A 28 -4.79 -25.35 20.72
N SER A 29 -4.45 -26.39 19.96
CA SER A 29 -3.62 -27.49 20.47
C SER A 29 -2.14 -27.11 20.63
N LEU A 30 -1.38 -27.96 21.34
CA LEU A 30 0.07 -27.85 21.52
C LEU A 30 0.86 -27.76 20.19
N SER A 31 0.28 -28.18 19.06
CA SER A 31 0.90 -27.98 17.74
C SER A 31 1.14 -26.51 17.39
N ALA A 32 0.36 -25.58 17.99
CA ALA A 32 0.52 -24.14 17.81
C ALA A 32 1.67 -23.54 18.65
N ALA A 33 2.25 -24.29 19.59
CA ALA A 33 3.30 -23.79 20.48
C ALA A 33 4.55 -23.32 19.70
N ARG A 34 4.94 -24.05 18.66
CA ARG A 34 6.06 -23.67 17.79
C ARG A 34 5.83 -22.33 17.07
N GLU A 35 4.59 -22.05 16.66
CA GLU A 35 4.25 -20.76 16.04
C GLU A 35 4.33 -19.62 17.07
N LEU A 36 3.92 -19.88 18.32
CA LEU A 36 3.98 -18.92 19.42
C LEU A 36 5.42 -18.59 19.84
N GLU A 37 6.30 -19.59 19.88
CA GLU A 37 7.73 -19.40 20.18
C GLU A 37 8.46 -18.62 19.07
N ASP A 38 8.08 -18.86 17.81
CA ASP A 38 8.63 -18.14 16.66
C ASP A 38 8.13 -16.69 16.56
N PHE A 39 6.92 -16.39 17.05
CA PHE A 39 6.26 -15.08 16.90
C PHE A 39 7.11 -13.90 17.39
N PRO A 40 7.70 -13.89 18.62
CA PRO A 40 8.51 -12.77 19.10
C PRO A 40 9.83 -12.59 18.32
N LEU A 41 10.32 -13.63 17.63
CA LEU A 41 11.57 -13.58 16.87
C LEU A 41 11.39 -13.00 15.46
N ARG A 42 10.16 -12.93 14.94
CA ARG A 42 9.87 -12.49 13.57
C ARG A 42 9.69 -10.97 13.50
N LEU A 43 10.72 -10.26 13.03
CA LEU A 43 10.61 -8.84 12.71
C LEU A 43 10.09 -8.61 11.28
N PHE A 44 8.83 -8.12 11.19
CA PHE A 44 8.12 -7.70 9.96
C PHE A 44 8.33 -8.62 8.74
N PRO A 45 8.10 -9.94 8.83
CA PRO A 45 8.41 -10.89 7.76
C PRO A 45 7.69 -10.56 6.44
N GLU A 46 6.41 -10.18 6.52
CA GLU A 46 5.58 -9.88 5.35
C GLU A 46 5.86 -8.51 4.70
N TRP A 47 6.59 -7.62 5.39
CA TRP A 47 6.88 -6.27 4.89
C TRP A 47 8.18 -6.18 4.09
N ARG A 48 9.08 -7.16 4.25
CA ARG A 48 10.41 -7.12 3.62
C ARG A 48 10.33 -7.01 2.10
N LEU A 49 9.47 -7.82 1.48
CA LEU A 49 9.28 -7.83 0.03
C LEU A 49 8.67 -6.51 -0.48
N PRO A 50 7.50 -6.05 0.02
CA PRO A 50 6.92 -4.76 -0.36
C PRO A 50 7.88 -3.58 -0.20
N LEU A 51 8.59 -3.50 0.93
CA LEU A 51 9.52 -2.40 1.20
C LEU A 51 10.74 -2.44 0.28
N LEU A 52 11.29 -3.63 0.01
CA LEU A 52 12.39 -3.79 -0.93
C LEU A 52 11.98 -3.36 -2.34
N VAL A 53 10.82 -3.83 -2.82
CA VAL A 53 10.30 -3.47 -4.15
C VAL A 53 10.08 -1.96 -4.24
N ALA A 54 9.45 -1.36 -3.23
CA ALA A 54 9.22 0.09 -3.18
C ALA A 54 10.54 0.87 -3.17
N ALA A 55 11.53 0.46 -2.39
CA ALA A 55 12.85 1.10 -2.32
C ALA A 55 13.60 1.01 -3.66
N CYS A 56 13.56 -0.16 -4.32
CA CYS A 56 14.16 -0.35 -5.65
C CYS A 56 13.50 0.55 -6.69
N LEU A 57 12.16 0.59 -6.75
CA LEU A 57 11.41 1.45 -7.67
C LEU A 57 11.68 2.93 -7.40
N MET A 58 11.68 3.34 -6.13
CA MET A 58 12.00 4.70 -5.71
C MET A 58 13.40 5.10 -6.17
N GLY A 59 14.41 4.28 -5.89
CA GLY A 59 15.78 4.54 -6.32
C GLY A 59 15.89 4.65 -7.84
N PHE A 60 15.32 3.70 -8.58
CA PHE A 60 15.35 3.69 -10.04
C PHE A 60 14.74 4.96 -10.65
N PHE A 61 13.50 5.30 -10.29
CA PHE A 61 12.83 6.49 -10.82
C PHE A 61 13.46 7.78 -10.34
N TYR A 62 14.00 7.81 -9.12
CA TYR A 62 14.71 8.97 -8.59
C TYR A 62 15.97 9.27 -9.39
N PHE A 63 16.84 8.28 -9.61
CA PHE A 63 18.05 8.48 -10.42
C PHE A 63 17.73 8.80 -11.88
N TYR A 64 16.73 8.13 -12.46
CA TYR A 64 16.27 8.43 -13.82
C TYR A 64 15.84 9.89 -13.97
N LEU A 65 14.98 10.38 -13.06
CA LEU A 65 14.51 11.77 -13.10
C LEU A 65 15.60 12.76 -12.68
N LEU A 66 16.54 12.39 -11.81
CA LEU A 66 17.68 13.24 -11.45
C LEU A 66 18.54 13.53 -12.70
N ILE A 67 18.85 12.49 -13.47
CA ILE A 67 19.62 12.61 -14.71
C ILE A 67 18.84 13.45 -15.72
N ARG A 68 17.55 13.13 -15.94
CA ARG A 68 16.71 13.80 -16.95
C ARG A 68 16.38 15.25 -16.61
N ASP A 69 16.02 15.55 -15.37
CA ASP A 69 15.47 16.87 -15.01
C ASP A 69 16.51 17.83 -14.49
N VAL A 70 17.58 17.35 -13.85
CA VAL A 70 18.57 18.22 -13.20
C VAL A 70 19.87 18.20 -13.98
N ILE A 71 20.45 17.02 -14.23
CA ILE A 71 21.75 16.91 -14.89
C ILE A 71 21.66 17.38 -16.35
N TYR A 72 20.67 16.91 -17.09
CA TYR A 72 20.47 17.33 -18.48
C TYR A 72 20.25 18.85 -18.60
N ALA A 73 19.42 19.43 -17.73
CA ALA A 73 19.18 20.87 -17.72
C ALA A 73 20.45 21.66 -17.40
N TYR A 74 21.24 21.19 -16.44
CA TYR A 74 22.51 21.81 -16.09
C TYR A 74 23.51 21.78 -17.26
N VAL A 75 23.63 20.64 -17.95
CA VAL A 75 24.57 20.46 -19.06
C VAL A 75 24.16 21.27 -20.30
N GLU A 76 22.89 21.20 -20.69
CA GLU A 76 22.42 21.79 -21.95
C GLU A 76 22.13 23.29 -21.83
N THR A 77 21.53 23.72 -20.70
CA THR A 77 21.06 25.10 -20.53
C THR A 77 21.90 25.92 -19.56
N GLY A 78 22.88 25.30 -18.89
CA GLY A 78 23.74 25.98 -17.91
C GLY A 78 23.02 26.46 -16.64
N GLN A 79 21.76 26.06 -16.43
CA GLN A 79 20.95 26.51 -15.30
C GLN A 79 21.15 25.64 -14.06
N ASP A 80 21.49 26.25 -12.93
CA ASP A 80 21.50 25.55 -11.64
C ASP A 80 20.08 25.47 -11.05
N ILE A 81 19.44 24.32 -11.25
CA ILE A 81 18.12 23.98 -10.69
C ILE A 81 18.21 22.87 -9.63
N SER A 82 19.37 22.72 -8.99
CA SER A 82 19.63 21.72 -7.94
C SER A 82 18.61 21.76 -6.79
N TYR A 83 18.03 22.92 -6.48
CA TYR A 83 16.97 23.06 -5.47
C TYR A 83 15.73 22.17 -5.76
N ARG A 84 15.52 21.72 -7.01
CA ARG A 84 14.40 20.83 -7.38
C ARG A 84 14.56 19.42 -6.83
N ILE A 85 15.79 18.99 -6.50
CA ILE A 85 16.13 17.64 -6.03
C ILE A 85 15.36 17.27 -4.74
N MET A 86 15.14 18.23 -3.84
CA MET A 86 14.54 17.94 -2.53
C MET A 86 13.03 17.69 -2.59
N ILE A 87 12.27 18.58 -3.23
CA ILE A 87 10.79 18.54 -3.18
C ILE A 87 10.18 18.24 -4.54
N SER A 88 10.68 18.85 -5.62
CA SER A 88 10.07 18.69 -6.95
C SER A 88 10.33 17.31 -7.54
N LEU A 89 11.52 16.77 -7.33
CA LEU A 89 11.88 15.43 -7.76
C LEU A 89 11.09 14.38 -6.99
N ALA A 90 11.05 14.48 -5.66
CA ALA A 90 10.26 13.61 -4.80
C ALA A 90 8.77 13.61 -5.19
N ASN A 91 8.18 14.78 -5.46
CA ASN A 91 6.77 14.88 -5.86
C ASN A 91 6.47 14.30 -7.27
N LYS A 92 7.48 14.02 -8.08
CA LYS A 92 7.33 13.25 -9.32
C LYS A 92 7.47 11.75 -9.08
N VAL A 93 8.39 11.34 -8.22
CA VAL A 93 8.66 9.91 -7.96
C VAL A 93 7.55 9.26 -7.13
N PHE A 94 7.07 9.93 -6.07
CA PHE A 94 6.06 9.37 -5.16
C PHE A 94 4.76 8.91 -5.86
N PRO A 95 4.10 9.72 -6.71
CA PRO A 95 2.90 9.25 -7.41
C PRO A 95 3.18 8.11 -8.38
N ILE A 96 4.32 8.12 -9.09
CA ILE A 96 4.71 7.04 -10.02
C ILE A 96 4.87 5.72 -9.25
N VAL A 97 5.65 5.72 -8.17
CA VAL A 97 5.88 4.51 -7.38
C VAL A 97 4.61 4.06 -6.67
N SER A 98 3.77 5.00 -6.20
CA SER A 98 2.45 4.69 -5.64
C SER A 98 1.58 3.91 -6.63
N LEU A 99 1.40 4.43 -7.85
CA LEU A 99 0.58 3.78 -8.88
C LEU A 99 1.15 2.43 -9.32
N VAL A 100 2.47 2.30 -9.44
CA VAL A 100 3.13 1.01 -9.76
C VAL A 100 2.91 0.00 -8.64
N MET A 101 3.08 0.40 -7.38
CA MET A 101 2.86 -0.48 -6.23
C MET A 101 1.38 -0.87 -6.07
N LEU A 102 0.45 0.05 -6.33
CA LEU A 102 -1.00 -0.23 -6.42
C LEU A 102 -1.28 -1.25 -7.53
N SER A 103 -0.68 -1.08 -8.70
CA SER A 103 -0.79 -2.05 -9.81
C SER A 103 -0.29 -3.44 -9.41
N LEU A 104 0.86 -3.52 -8.73
CA LEU A 104 1.44 -4.77 -8.24
C LEU A 104 0.60 -5.45 -7.15
N CYS A 105 -0.29 -4.72 -6.47
CA CYS A 105 -1.24 -5.30 -5.53
C CYS A 105 -2.29 -6.16 -6.24
N TYR A 106 -2.80 -5.73 -7.41
CA TYR A 106 -3.88 -6.41 -8.13
C TYR A 106 -3.41 -7.39 -9.19
N LEU A 107 -2.24 -7.13 -9.79
CA LEU A 107 -1.65 -7.99 -10.82
C LEU A 107 -1.58 -9.50 -10.46
N PRO A 108 -1.20 -9.92 -9.24
CA PRO A 108 -1.16 -11.35 -8.92
C PRO A 108 -2.56 -11.98 -8.89
N GLY A 109 -3.61 -11.21 -8.59
CA GLY A 109 -5.00 -11.67 -8.66
C GLY A 109 -5.42 -11.96 -10.10
N CYS A 110 -5.07 -11.07 -11.04
CA CYS A 110 -5.30 -11.28 -12.46
C CYS A 110 -4.55 -12.52 -12.99
N ILE A 111 -3.25 -12.63 -12.65
CA ILE A 111 -2.43 -13.80 -13.04
C ILE A 111 -3.01 -15.09 -12.46
N ALA A 112 -3.44 -15.08 -11.20
CA ALA A 112 -4.07 -16.21 -10.55
C ALA A 112 -5.36 -16.64 -11.28
N ALA A 113 -6.20 -15.68 -11.70
CA ALA A 113 -7.41 -15.97 -12.46
C ALA A 113 -7.09 -16.61 -13.83
N PHE A 114 -6.13 -16.06 -14.59
CA PHE A 114 -5.69 -16.67 -15.85
C PHE A 114 -5.14 -18.08 -15.65
N LEU A 115 -4.33 -18.31 -14.60
CA LEU A 115 -3.81 -19.64 -14.29
C LEU A 115 -4.91 -20.64 -13.90
N GLN A 116 -5.92 -20.21 -13.16
CA GLN A 116 -7.06 -21.06 -12.80
C GLN A 116 -7.88 -21.45 -14.03
N LEU A 117 -8.13 -20.49 -14.95
CA LEU A 117 -8.82 -20.75 -16.21
C LEU A 117 -8.03 -21.69 -17.11
N TYR A 118 -6.72 -21.44 -17.29
CA TYR A 118 -5.83 -22.29 -18.09
C TYR A 118 -5.77 -23.73 -17.56
N ARG A 119 -5.78 -23.92 -16.24
CA ARG A 119 -5.75 -25.25 -15.60
C ARG A 119 -7.11 -25.94 -15.56
N GLY A 120 -8.21 -25.22 -15.77
CA GLY A 120 -9.57 -25.72 -15.62
C GLY A 120 -9.96 -26.15 -14.19
N THR A 121 -9.16 -25.79 -13.17
CA THR A 121 -9.43 -26.19 -11.78
C THR A 121 -8.83 -25.21 -10.78
N LYS A 122 -9.58 -24.93 -9.71
CA LYS A 122 -9.13 -24.09 -8.57
C LYS A 122 -8.30 -24.84 -7.54
N TYR A 123 -8.26 -26.18 -7.60
CA TYR A 123 -7.67 -27.01 -6.55
C TYR A 123 -6.15 -27.23 -6.71
N LYS A 124 -5.55 -26.80 -7.82
CA LYS A 124 -4.10 -26.87 -8.02
C LYS A 124 -3.42 -25.69 -7.33
N ARG A 125 -2.44 -26.00 -6.47
CA ARG A 125 -1.63 -25.00 -5.75
C ARG A 125 -0.94 -24.04 -6.72
N PHE A 126 -0.85 -22.76 -6.34
CA PHE A 126 -0.08 -21.77 -7.08
C PHE A 126 1.43 -22.02 -6.95
N PRO A 127 2.24 -21.61 -7.94
CA PRO A 127 3.69 -21.65 -7.79
C PRO A 127 4.12 -20.76 -6.61
N ASN A 128 5.19 -21.17 -5.90
CA ASN A 128 5.61 -20.56 -4.63
C ASN A 128 5.84 -19.04 -4.73
N TRP A 129 6.29 -18.51 -5.87
CA TRP A 129 6.49 -17.08 -6.06
C TRP A 129 5.17 -16.30 -6.08
N LEU A 130 4.13 -16.85 -6.70
CA LEU A 130 2.80 -16.22 -6.78
C LEU A 130 2.09 -16.31 -5.44
N ASP A 131 2.23 -17.43 -4.74
CA ASP A 131 1.69 -17.61 -3.38
C ASP A 131 2.26 -16.56 -2.42
N ARG A 132 3.59 -16.40 -2.40
CA ARG A 132 4.26 -15.35 -1.61
C ARG A 132 3.83 -13.94 -1.98
N TRP A 133 3.66 -13.66 -3.27
CA TRP A 133 3.21 -12.35 -3.73
C TRP A 133 1.75 -12.06 -3.33
N MET A 134 0.87 -13.07 -3.39
CA MET A 134 -0.52 -12.95 -2.97
C MET A 134 -0.68 -12.65 -1.47
N LEU A 135 0.25 -13.15 -0.64
CA LEU A 135 0.29 -12.92 0.81
C LEU A 135 0.69 -11.49 1.18
N CYS A 136 1.57 -10.85 0.39
CA CYS A 136 2.06 -9.50 0.67
C CYS A 136 1.24 -8.36 0.03
N ARG A 137 0.07 -8.67 -0.57
CA ARG A 137 -0.78 -7.67 -1.25
C ARG A 137 -1.21 -6.52 -0.35
N LYS A 138 -1.65 -6.84 0.87
CA LYS A 138 -2.07 -5.83 1.86
C LYS A 138 -0.96 -4.82 2.14
N GLN A 139 0.26 -5.31 2.29
CA GLN A 139 1.44 -4.52 2.61
C GLN A 139 1.85 -3.67 1.41
N MET A 140 1.76 -4.20 0.18
CA MET A 140 1.99 -3.42 -1.04
C MET A 140 0.99 -2.26 -1.19
N GLY A 141 -0.30 -2.53 -0.98
CA GLY A 141 -1.35 -1.51 -1.01
C GLY A 141 -1.17 -0.43 0.07
N LEU A 142 -0.76 -0.82 1.29
CA LEU A 142 -0.48 0.14 2.38
C LEU A 142 0.75 1.01 2.10
N VAL A 143 1.83 0.44 1.55
CA VAL A 143 3.02 1.22 1.15
C VAL A 143 2.65 2.22 0.06
N ALA A 144 1.88 1.78 -0.92
CA ALA A 144 1.42 2.64 -2.00
C ALA A 144 0.49 3.77 -1.50
N LEU A 145 -0.45 3.49 -0.58
CA LEU A 145 -1.24 4.52 0.08
C LEU A 145 -0.38 5.55 0.81
N GLY A 146 0.67 5.10 1.52
CA GLY A 146 1.62 5.99 2.18
C GLY A 146 2.35 6.92 1.20
N LEU A 147 2.73 6.41 0.03
CA LEU A 147 3.33 7.21 -1.04
C LEU A 147 2.33 8.18 -1.68
N ALA A 148 1.07 7.76 -1.86
CA ALA A 148 -0.01 8.65 -2.33
C ALA A 148 -0.26 9.80 -1.34
N LEU A 149 -0.26 9.51 -0.03
CA LEU A 149 -0.40 10.53 1.01
C LEU A 149 0.78 11.51 1.00
N LEU A 150 2.01 11.01 0.84
CA LEU A 150 3.19 11.88 0.68
C LEU A 150 3.08 12.76 -0.58
N HIS A 151 2.63 12.22 -1.71
CA HIS A 151 2.37 13.00 -2.92
C HIS A 151 1.33 14.10 -2.69
N ALA A 152 0.21 13.80 -2.01
CA ALA A 152 -0.80 14.79 -1.68
C ALA A 152 -0.21 15.93 -0.83
N ILE A 153 0.53 15.60 0.25
CA ILE A 153 1.18 16.59 1.12
C ILE A 153 2.17 17.45 0.33
N TYR A 154 3.03 16.84 -0.49
CA TYR A 154 4.02 17.59 -1.28
C TYR A 154 3.36 18.51 -2.31
N THR A 155 2.24 18.09 -2.89
CA THR A 155 1.46 18.90 -3.84
C THR A 155 0.84 20.12 -3.16
N PHE A 156 0.29 19.97 -1.94
CA PHE A 156 -0.26 21.10 -1.17
C PHE A 156 0.80 22.13 -0.72
N ILE A 157 2.06 21.72 -0.59
CA ILE A 157 3.15 22.63 -0.21
C ILE A 157 3.64 23.48 -1.40
N ILE A 158 3.35 23.08 -2.65
CA ILE A 158 3.83 23.79 -3.86
C ILE A 158 3.51 25.30 -3.85
N PRO A 159 2.26 25.74 -3.58
CA PRO A 159 1.92 27.17 -3.65
C PRO A 159 2.64 28.02 -2.60
N ILE A 160 3.07 27.41 -1.49
CA ILE A 160 3.76 28.10 -0.38
C ILE A 160 5.24 28.31 -0.71
N ARG A 161 5.82 27.47 -1.57
CA ARG A 161 7.27 27.37 -1.77
C ARG A 161 7.87 28.49 -2.60
N TYR A 162 7.11 29.06 -3.53
CA TYR A 162 7.57 30.15 -4.38
C TYR A 162 6.51 31.24 -4.41
N ASN A 163 6.91 32.49 -4.18
CA ASN A 163 6.03 33.64 -4.40
C ASN A 163 5.55 33.59 -5.86
N ASN A 164 4.27 33.29 -6.04
CA ASN A 164 3.65 33.26 -7.35
C ASN A 164 3.60 34.71 -7.86
N LYS A 165 4.64 35.14 -8.60
CA LYS A 165 4.62 36.42 -9.30
C LYS A 165 3.53 36.32 -10.34
N THR A 166 2.36 36.89 -10.03
CA THR A 166 1.21 36.92 -10.93
C THR A 166 1.57 37.76 -12.16
N THR A 167 2.06 37.11 -13.20
CA THR A 167 2.07 37.66 -14.56
C THR A 167 0.62 37.83 -15.03
N PRO A 168 0.32 38.68 -16.03
CA PRO A 168 -1.03 38.84 -16.54
C PRO A 168 -1.64 37.48 -16.88
N PHE A 169 -2.73 37.14 -16.21
CA PHE A 169 -3.36 35.83 -16.29
C PHE A 169 -4.18 35.77 -17.60
N TYR A 170 -3.61 35.16 -18.63
CA TYR A 170 -4.38 34.76 -19.80
C TYR A 170 -5.18 33.51 -19.41
N PHE A 171 -6.49 33.64 -19.29
CA PHE A 171 -7.36 32.53 -18.91
C PHE A 171 -7.72 31.71 -20.15
N ASP A 172 -7.04 30.56 -20.31
CA ASP A 172 -7.48 29.55 -21.27
C ASP A 172 -8.49 28.62 -20.60
N ASN A 173 -9.75 28.71 -21.04
CA ASN A 173 -10.83 27.84 -20.60
C ASN A 173 -10.48 26.35 -20.77
N LYS A 174 -9.77 25.98 -21.84
CA LYS A 174 -9.46 24.58 -22.13
C LYS A 174 -8.42 24.01 -21.15
N GLU A 175 -7.39 24.80 -20.84
CA GLU A 175 -6.37 24.42 -19.84
C GLU A 175 -6.97 24.36 -18.43
N ALA A 176 -7.86 25.31 -18.09
CA ALA A 176 -8.57 25.31 -16.82
C ALA A 176 -9.42 24.04 -16.64
N TRP A 177 -10.22 23.67 -17.64
CA TRP A 177 -11.01 22.43 -17.60
C TRP A 177 -10.13 21.18 -17.43
N GLY A 178 -9.02 21.09 -18.17
CA GLY A 178 -8.10 19.95 -18.06
C GLY A 178 -7.46 19.84 -16.68
N THR A 179 -7.02 20.97 -16.14
CA THR A 179 -6.36 21.07 -14.84
C THR A 179 -7.34 20.74 -13.69
N ASP A 180 -8.52 21.36 -13.69
CA ASP A 180 -9.54 21.14 -12.67
C ASP A 180 -10.06 19.70 -12.70
N SER A 181 -10.27 19.14 -13.90
CA SER A 181 -10.68 17.73 -14.04
C SER A 181 -9.63 16.79 -13.47
N PHE A 182 -8.35 17.02 -13.75
CA PHE A 182 -7.26 16.19 -13.21
C PHE A 182 -7.19 16.26 -11.68
N TYR A 183 -7.36 17.45 -11.09
CA TYR A 183 -7.39 17.58 -9.63
C TYR A 183 -8.58 16.87 -9.00
N VAL A 184 -9.78 17.00 -9.57
CA VAL A 184 -10.97 16.32 -9.05
C VAL A 184 -10.82 14.80 -9.11
N LEU A 185 -10.32 14.26 -10.21
CA LEU A 185 -10.06 12.82 -10.35
C LEU A 185 -9.03 12.34 -9.32
N GLY A 186 -7.92 13.06 -9.16
CA GLY A 186 -6.90 12.74 -8.16
C GLY A 186 -7.41 12.80 -6.71
N ILE A 187 -8.26 13.78 -6.38
CA ILE A 187 -8.89 13.90 -5.05
C ILE A 187 -9.84 12.73 -4.79
N LEU A 188 -10.68 12.38 -5.78
CA LEU A 188 -11.62 11.26 -5.66
C LEU A 188 -10.89 9.92 -5.56
N GLY A 189 -9.89 9.69 -6.43
CA GLY A 189 -9.04 8.50 -6.38
C GLY A 189 -8.33 8.36 -5.04
N PHE A 190 -7.73 9.44 -4.53
CA PHE A 190 -7.08 9.44 -3.22
C PHE A 190 -8.07 9.17 -2.06
N PHE A 191 -9.29 9.72 -2.13
CA PHE A 191 -10.33 9.44 -1.14
C PHE A 191 -10.72 7.96 -1.10
N LEU A 192 -10.92 7.34 -2.28
CA LEU A 192 -11.19 5.90 -2.37
C LEU A 192 -10.01 5.08 -1.83
N TYR A 193 -8.78 5.51 -2.10
CA TYR A 193 -7.59 4.85 -1.59
C TYR A 193 -7.53 4.89 -0.06
N LEU A 194 -7.88 6.02 0.56
CA LEU A 194 -7.98 6.12 2.01
C LEU A 194 -9.04 5.16 2.58
N LEU A 195 -10.19 5.00 1.92
CA LEU A 195 -11.21 4.02 2.34
C LEU A 195 -10.69 2.58 2.30
N LEU A 196 -9.90 2.21 1.28
CA LEU A 196 -9.23 0.91 1.22
C LEU A 196 -8.25 0.73 2.38
N GLY A 197 -7.47 1.77 2.70
CA GLY A 197 -6.56 1.77 3.83
C GLY A 197 -7.28 1.56 5.16
N LEU A 198 -8.37 2.30 5.40
CA LEU A 198 -9.16 2.20 6.62
C LEU A 198 -9.82 0.83 6.78
N THR A 199 -10.39 0.28 5.72
CA THR A 199 -10.99 -1.08 5.75
C THR A 199 -9.96 -2.19 5.91
N SER A 200 -8.68 -1.93 5.64
CA SER A 200 -7.60 -2.88 5.88
C SER A 200 -7.19 -3.00 7.36
N LEU A 201 -7.65 -2.08 8.23
CA LEU A 201 -7.39 -2.15 9.67
C LEU A 201 -8.11 -3.37 10.28
N PRO A 202 -7.44 -4.18 11.12
CA PRO A 202 -8.06 -5.37 11.71
C PRO A 202 -9.36 -5.10 12.48
N SER A 203 -9.48 -3.93 13.12
CA SER A 203 -10.69 -3.51 13.84
C SER A 203 -11.88 -3.25 12.91
N VAL A 204 -11.64 -2.65 11.74
CA VAL A 204 -12.68 -2.32 10.76
C VAL A 204 -13.00 -3.56 9.92
N GLY A 205 -11.97 -4.22 9.37
CA GLY A 205 -12.14 -5.44 8.58
C GLY A 205 -12.81 -6.57 9.36
N GLY A 206 -12.58 -6.65 10.68
CA GLY A 206 -13.24 -7.63 11.56
C GLY A 206 -14.71 -7.32 11.84
N SER A 207 -15.17 -6.08 11.63
CA SER A 207 -16.58 -5.69 11.79
C SER A 207 -17.41 -5.81 10.51
N LEU A 208 -16.75 -5.96 9.35
CA LEU A 208 -17.41 -6.04 8.05
C LEU A 208 -17.71 -7.50 7.69
N SER A 209 -18.87 -7.73 7.08
CA SER A 209 -19.15 -9.01 6.44
C SER A 209 -18.22 -9.22 5.23
N TRP A 210 -18.02 -10.48 4.84
CA TRP A 210 -17.18 -10.80 3.68
C TRP A 210 -17.67 -10.16 2.37
N ARG A 211 -19.00 -9.95 2.23
CA ARG A 211 -19.59 -9.26 1.07
C ARG A 211 -19.24 -7.77 1.07
N GLU A 212 -19.34 -7.09 2.20
CA GLU A 212 -18.98 -5.67 2.35
C GLU A 212 -17.49 -5.45 2.15
N PHE A 213 -16.65 -6.31 2.75
CA PHE A 213 -15.20 -6.27 2.58
C PHE A 213 -14.82 -6.46 1.10
N SER A 214 -15.43 -7.43 0.42
CA SER A 214 -15.16 -7.67 -1.01
C SER A 214 -15.65 -6.53 -1.89
N PHE A 215 -16.81 -5.92 -1.57
CA PHE A 215 -17.31 -4.76 -2.31
C PHE A 215 -16.35 -3.58 -2.24
N VAL A 216 -15.83 -3.27 -1.03
CA VAL A 216 -14.88 -2.17 -0.87
C VAL A 216 -13.53 -2.51 -1.51
N GLN A 217 -12.97 -3.68 -1.24
CA GLN A 217 -11.61 -4.07 -1.69
C GLN A 217 -11.50 -4.48 -3.16
N VAL A 218 -12.62 -4.81 -3.82
CA VAL A 218 -12.63 -5.19 -5.25
C VAL A 218 -13.40 -4.19 -6.11
N GLY A 219 -14.51 -3.65 -5.60
CA GLY A 219 -15.39 -2.74 -6.35
C GLY A 219 -14.87 -1.31 -6.43
N SER A 220 -14.48 -0.71 -5.30
CA SER A 220 -13.95 0.67 -5.25
C SER A 220 -12.61 0.83 -5.96
N THR A 221 -11.91 -0.28 -6.11
CA THR A 221 -10.53 -0.38 -6.55
C THR A 221 -10.35 -0.30 -8.06
N LEU A 222 -11.30 -0.89 -8.79
CA LEU A 222 -11.31 -0.81 -10.25
C LEU A 222 -11.66 0.62 -10.70
N ILE A 223 -12.46 1.32 -9.89
CA ILE A 223 -12.77 2.74 -10.06
C ILE A 223 -11.53 3.58 -9.72
N GLU A 224 -10.86 3.30 -8.60
CA GLU A 224 -9.62 4.00 -8.22
C GLU A 224 -8.53 3.87 -9.27
N PHE A 225 -8.35 2.71 -9.92
CA PHE A 225 -7.35 2.57 -10.98
C PHE A 225 -7.66 3.37 -12.25
N LEU A 226 -8.93 3.74 -12.45
CA LEU A 226 -9.39 4.53 -13.59
C LEU A 226 -9.37 6.05 -13.29
N LEU A 227 -9.32 6.44 -12.02
CA LEU A 227 -9.29 7.84 -11.55
C LEU A 227 -7.85 8.32 -11.36
#